data_AF-A0ABC9NG18-F1
#
_entry.id   AF-A0ABC9NG18-F1
#
_cell.length_a   1.000
_cell.length_b   1.000
_cell.length_c   1.000
_cell.angle_alpha   90.00
_cell.angle_beta   90.00
_cell.angle_gamma   90.00
#
_symmetry.space_group_name_H-M   'P 1'
#
loop_
_entity.id
_entity.type
_entity.pdbx_description
1 polymer ?
#
loop_
_entity_poly.entity_id
_entity_poly.type
_entity_poly.pdbx_seq_one_letter_code
_entity_poly.pdbx_strand_id
1 'polypeptide(L)'
;MHNIIQMETSAKLYSLPFGNVKTYLFALLFVAGNIALPQLCHLVPAGGPTLLPIYFFTLIAAYKYGFKVGLLTALLSPVINHLLFAMPAAAVLPAILIKSGLLAGTAALAARYAKNISLPNYIL
;
A
#
# COMPACT_ATOMS: atom_id res chain seq x y z
N MET A 1 14.96 40.58 -6.19
CA MET A 1 13.67 39.86 -6.07
C MET A 1 13.91 38.40 -6.42
N HIS A 2 14.15 37.53 -5.44
CA HIS A 2 14.29 36.09 -5.66
C HIS A 2 12.94 35.44 -5.40
N ASN A 3 12.29 34.97 -6.46
CA ASN A 3 11.03 34.27 -6.39
C ASN A 3 11.31 32.79 -6.06
N ILE A 4 11.27 32.43 -4.78
CA ILE A 4 11.39 31.04 -4.35
C ILE A 4 10.05 30.37 -4.68
N ILE A 5 10.04 29.55 -5.73
CA ILE A 5 8.91 28.65 -6.00
C ILE A 5 8.89 27.63 -4.86
N GLN A 6 8.03 27.87 -3.86
CA GLN A 6 7.69 26.87 -2.85
C GLN A 6 6.97 25.73 -3.57
N MET A 7 7.68 24.63 -3.80
CA MET A 7 7.08 23.39 -4.27
C MET A 7 6.32 22.79 -3.08
N GLU A 8 5.01 23.00 -3.04
CA GLU A 8 4.10 22.34 -2.09
C GLU A 8 4.08 20.82 -2.38
N THR A 9 5.05 20.08 -1.85
CA THR A 9 5.08 18.59 -1.89
C THR A 9 4.10 17.99 -0.88
N SER A 10 2.90 18.57 -0.76
CA SER A 10 1.83 18.01 0.08
C SER A 10 1.13 16.90 -0.70
N ALA A 11 1.61 15.66 -0.55
CA ALA A 11 0.98 14.50 -1.16
C ALA A 11 -0.45 14.35 -0.65
N LYS A 12 -1.45 14.69 -1.47
CA LYS A 12 -2.86 14.54 -1.10
C LYS A 12 -3.19 13.08 -0.79
N LEU A 13 -3.60 12.85 0.45
CA LEU A 13 -4.09 11.57 0.93
C LEU A 13 -5.60 11.45 0.68
N TYR A 14 -6.01 10.36 0.04
CA TYR A 14 -7.41 10.02 -0.26
C TYR A 14 -7.93 8.97 0.73
N SER A 15 -9.23 9.02 1.02
CA SER A 15 -9.92 7.96 1.77
C SER A 15 -11.16 7.58 0.97
N LEU A 16 -11.03 6.55 0.14
CA LEU A 16 -12.08 6.16 -0.80
C LEU A 16 -13.08 5.19 -0.13
N PRO A 17 -14.40 5.36 -0.28
CA PRO A 17 -15.41 4.43 0.23
C PRO A 17 -15.65 3.23 -0.70
N PHE A 18 -16.22 2.13 -0.19
CA PHE A 18 -16.52 0.94 -1.01
C PHE A 18 -17.53 1.23 -2.14
N GLY A 19 -18.45 2.19 -1.98
CA GLY A 19 -19.36 2.59 -3.07
C GLY A 19 -18.67 3.34 -4.23
N ASN A 20 -17.36 3.59 -4.18
CA ASN A 20 -16.64 4.33 -5.20
C ASN A 20 -15.84 3.39 -6.11
N VAL A 21 -16.09 3.46 -7.43
CA VAL A 21 -15.36 2.68 -8.44
C VAL A 21 -13.85 2.85 -8.36
N LYS A 22 -13.36 4.03 -7.97
CA LYS A 22 -11.93 4.31 -7.83
C LYS A 22 -11.27 3.43 -6.78
N THR A 23 -12.00 3.02 -5.74
CA THR A 23 -11.50 2.09 -4.71
C THR A 23 -11.04 0.79 -5.34
N TYR A 24 -11.87 0.22 -6.21
CA TYR A 24 -11.58 -1.05 -6.89
C TYR A 24 -10.54 -0.88 -7.98
N LEU A 25 -10.57 0.23 -8.72
CA LEU A 25 -9.56 0.52 -9.74
C LEU A 25 -8.16 0.60 -9.12
N PHE A 26 -7.99 1.37 -8.05
CA PHE A 26 -6.70 1.47 -7.38
C PHE A 26 -6.31 0.15 -6.70
N ALA A 27 -7.25 -0.56 -6.08
CA ALA A 27 -6.97 -1.88 -5.51
C ALA A 27 -6.48 -2.85 -6.60
N LEU A 28 -7.12 -2.88 -7.76
CA LEU A 28 -6.71 -3.72 -8.89
C LEU A 28 -5.31 -3.36 -9.37
N LEU A 29 -5.01 -2.06 -9.53
CA LEU A 29 -3.68 -1.60 -9.95
C LEU A 29 -2.60 -2.01 -8.95
N PHE A 30 -2.84 -1.86 -7.65
CA PHE A 30 -1.87 -2.24 -6.62
C PHE A 30 -1.73 -3.76 -6.47
N VAL A 31 -2.81 -4.53 -6.65
CA VAL A 31 -2.75 -5.99 -6.71
C VAL A 31 -1.92 -6.44 -7.92
N ALA A 32 -2.14 -5.86 -9.10
CA ALA A 32 -1.34 -6.16 -10.29
C ALA A 32 0.14 -5.83 -10.05
N GLY A 33 0.44 -4.68 -9.44
CA GLY A 33 1.79 -4.31 -9.03
C GLY A 33 2.40 -5.31 -8.03
N ASN A 34 1.63 -5.75 -7.03
CA ASN A 34 2.05 -6.75 -6.05
C ASN A 34 2.17 -8.17 -6.61
N ILE A 35 1.72 -8.41 -7.84
CA ILE A 35 1.96 -9.67 -8.55
C ILE A 35 3.21 -9.51 -9.42
N ALA A 36 3.31 -8.44 -10.20
CA ALA A 36 4.42 -8.22 -11.11
C ALA A 36 5.76 -7.99 -10.37
N LEU A 37 5.76 -7.14 -9.33
CA LEU A 37 6.98 -6.72 -8.65
C LEU A 37 7.70 -7.89 -7.95
N PRO A 38 7.03 -8.76 -7.16
CA PRO A 38 7.70 -9.93 -6.59
C PRO A 38 8.31 -10.85 -7.64
N GLN A 39 7.63 -11.05 -8.77
CA GLN A 39 8.15 -11.90 -9.84
C GLN A 39 9.40 -11.28 -10.50
N LEU A 40 9.40 -9.96 -10.71
CA LEU A 40 10.59 -9.24 -11.17
C LEU A 40 11.75 -9.35 -10.17
N CYS A 41 11.46 -9.23 -8.87
CA CYS A 41 12.48 -9.37 -7.83
C CYS A 41 13.05 -10.80 -7.74
N HIS A 42 12.25 -11.83 -8.07
CA HIS A 42 12.74 -13.21 -8.12
C HIS A 42 13.68 -13.49 -9.29
N LEU A 43 13.76 -12.61 -10.30
CA LEU A 43 14.77 -12.71 -11.36
C LEU A 43 16.19 -12.44 -10.85
N VAL A 44 16.33 -11.77 -9.71
CA VAL A 44 17.60 -11.49 -9.06
C VAL A 44 17.81 -12.49 -7.91
N PRO A 45 19.00 -13.12 -7.80
CA PRO A 45 19.31 -13.98 -6.66
C PRO A 45 19.02 -13.28 -5.32
N ALA A 46 18.24 -13.93 -4.45
CA ALA A 46 17.78 -13.40 -3.17
C ALA A 46 16.88 -12.14 -3.20
N GLY A 47 16.42 -11.66 -4.37
CA GLY A 47 15.65 -10.41 -4.46
C GLY A 47 14.29 -10.43 -3.74
N GLY A 48 13.65 -11.59 -3.61
CA GLY A 48 12.38 -11.74 -2.87
C GLY A 48 12.49 -11.44 -1.37
N PRO A 49 13.33 -12.21 -0.62
CA PRO A 49 13.54 -12.00 0.81
C PRO A 49 14.10 -10.62 1.17
N THR A 50 14.89 -9.99 0.29
CA THR A 50 15.53 -8.69 0.59
C THR A 50 14.57 -7.51 0.40
N LEU A 51 13.69 -7.55 -0.60
CA LEU A 51 12.88 -6.39 -0.99
C LEU A 51 11.46 -6.40 -0.43
N LEU A 52 10.99 -7.54 0.13
CA LEU A 52 9.64 -7.70 0.67
C LEU A 52 8.53 -7.15 -0.28
N PRO A 53 8.59 -7.43 -1.60
CA PRO A 53 7.92 -6.61 -2.62
C PRO A 53 6.38 -6.59 -2.53
N ILE A 54 5.76 -7.62 -1.94
CA ILE A 54 4.29 -7.71 -1.77
C ILE A 54 3.73 -6.71 -0.73
N TYR A 55 4.58 -6.23 0.19
CA TYR A 55 4.18 -5.27 1.21
C TYR A 55 4.24 -3.82 0.70
N PHE A 56 5.02 -3.56 -0.35
CA PHE A 56 5.31 -2.22 -0.84
C PHE A 56 4.06 -1.51 -1.38
N PHE A 57 3.36 -2.10 -2.35
CA PHE A 57 2.14 -1.47 -2.86
C PHE A 57 0.99 -1.54 -1.86
N THR A 58 1.00 -2.52 -0.96
CA THR A 58 0.04 -2.58 0.16
C THR A 58 0.18 -1.37 1.08
N LEU A 59 1.42 -1.00 1.44
CA LEU A 59 1.73 0.18 2.24
C LEU A 59 1.27 1.46 1.53
N ILE A 60 1.61 1.63 0.25
CA ILE A 60 1.21 2.81 -0.54
C ILE A 60 -0.31 2.90 -0.66
N ALA A 61 -0.98 1.79 -0.98
CA ALA A 61 -2.43 1.69 -1.10
C ALA A 61 -3.12 2.13 0.19
N ALA A 62 -2.68 1.59 1.33
CA ALA A 62 -3.25 1.89 2.63
C ALA A 62 -2.99 3.33 3.09
N TYR A 63 -1.76 3.82 2.91
CA TYR A 63 -1.37 5.15 3.36
C TYR A 63 -2.01 6.24 2.49
N LYS A 64 -1.90 6.12 1.15
CA LYS A 64 -2.34 7.17 0.22
C LYS A 64 -3.81 7.11 -0.16
N TYR A 65 -4.42 5.92 -0.21
CA TYR A 65 -5.81 5.74 -0.67
C TYR A 65 -6.76 5.26 0.43
N GLY A 66 -6.21 5.01 1.61
CA GLY A 66 -6.94 4.68 2.82
C GLY A 66 -7.10 3.19 3.06
N PHE A 67 -7.63 2.88 4.24
CA PHE A 67 -7.74 1.51 4.77
C PHE A 67 -8.44 0.54 3.81
N LYS A 68 -9.48 0.97 3.09
CA LYS A 68 -10.28 0.07 2.24
C LYS A 68 -9.47 -0.44 1.04
N VAL A 69 -8.77 0.46 0.33
CA VAL A 69 -7.90 0.08 -0.79
C VAL A 69 -6.72 -0.74 -0.28
N GLY A 70 -6.13 -0.33 0.84
CA GLY A 70 -5.05 -1.07 1.51
C GLY A 70 -5.44 -2.49 1.89
N LEU A 71 -6.61 -2.68 2.52
CA LEU A 71 -7.10 -3.98 2.97
C LEU A 71 -7.41 -4.91 1.78
N LEU A 72 -8.07 -4.39 0.73
CA LEU A 72 -8.30 -5.17 -0.49
C LEU A 72 -6.98 -5.64 -1.10
N THR A 73 -6.00 -4.74 -1.17
CA THR A 73 -4.66 -5.07 -1.68
C THR A 73 -3.97 -6.11 -0.80
N ALA A 74 -4.03 -5.96 0.53
CA ALA A 74 -3.40 -6.83 1.52
C ALA A 74 -3.95 -8.27 1.51
N LEU A 75 -5.24 -8.44 1.18
CA LEU A 75 -5.89 -9.75 1.14
C LEU A 75 -5.78 -10.39 -0.23
N LEU A 76 -6.08 -9.64 -1.30
CA LEU A 76 -6.13 -10.19 -2.65
C LEU A 76 -4.73 -10.51 -3.19
N SER A 77 -3.72 -9.69 -2.88
CA SER A 77 -2.38 -9.91 -3.46
C SER A 77 -1.78 -11.26 -3.03
N PRO A 78 -1.72 -11.63 -1.72
CA PRO A 78 -1.16 -12.91 -1.32
C PRO A 78 -1.97 -14.11 -1.81
N VAL A 79 -3.30 -14.00 -1.85
CA VAL A 79 -4.19 -15.06 -2.35
C VAL A 79 -3.96 -15.28 -3.84
N ILE A 80 -3.98 -14.22 -4.65
CA ILE A 80 -3.78 -14.34 -6.10
C ILE A 80 -2.37 -14.84 -6.40
N ASN A 81 -1.35 -14.34 -5.69
CA ASN A 81 0.02 -14.81 -5.88
C ASN A 81 0.17 -16.30 -5.54
N HIS A 82 -0.47 -16.77 -4.46
CA HIS A 82 -0.51 -18.18 -4.10
C HIS A 82 -1.20 -19.02 -5.18
N LEU A 83 -2.35 -18.56 -5.69
CA LEU A 83 -3.11 -19.29 -6.71
C LEU A 83 -2.37 -19.38 -8.05
N LEU A 84 -1.65 -18.31 -8.44
CA LEU A 84 -0.95 -18.25 -9.74
C LEU A 84 0.42 -18.93 -9.73
N PHE A 85 1.14 -18.87 -8.61
CA PHE A 85 2.55 -19.27 -8.55
C PHE A 85 2.87 -20.30 -7.45
N ALA A 86 1.86 -20.79 -6.71
CA ALA A 86 2.03 -21.62 -5.52
C ALA A 86 2.92 -20.99 -4.42
N MET A 87 3.15 -19.68 -4.51
CA MET A 87 3.96 -18.89 -3.58
C MET A 87 3.13 -17.73 -3.02
N PRO A 88 3.11 -17.50 -1.71
CA PRO A 88 3.79 -18.25 -0.66
C PRO A 88 3.13 -19.60 -0.39
N ALA A 89 3.80 -20.58 0.23
CA ALA A 89 3.20 -21.89 0.49
C ALA A 89 1.92 -21.77 1.35
N ALA A 90 0.95 -22.69 1.16
CA ALA A 90 -0.36 -22.60 1.82
C ALA A 90 -0.26 -22.53 3.36
N ALA A 91 0.72 -23.21 3.95
CA ALA A 91 0.97 -23.20 5.40
C ALA A 91 1.37 -21.82 5.94
N VAL A 92 2.04 -20.99 5.13
CA VAL A 92 2.49 -19.65 5.54
C VAL A 92 1.56 -18.52 5.07
N LEU A 93 0.60 -18.83 4.19
CA LEU A 93 -0.36 -17.87 3.67
C LEU A 93 -1.16 -17.15 4.78
N PRO A 94 -1.68 -17.82 5.83
CA PRO A 94 -2.37 -17.15 6.93
C PRO A 94 -1.49 -16.11 7.63
N ALA A 95 -0.21 -16.44 7.87
CA ALA A 95 0.73 -15.52 8.50
C ALA A 95 0.99 -14.29 7.63
N ILE A 96 1.06 -14.45 6.30
CA ILE A 96 1.28 -13.34 5.37
C ILE A 96 0.04 -12.45 5.27
N LEU A 97 -1.16 -13.03 5.27
CA LEU A 97 -2.42 -12.26 5.31
C LEU A 97 -2.51 -11.42 6.59
N ILE A 98 -2.17 -11.99 7.74
CA ILE A 98 -2.15 -11.27 9.03
C ILE A 98 -1.16 -10.11 8.99
N LYS A 99 0.09 -10.36 8.56
CA LYS A 99 1.12 -9.32 8.45
C LYS A 99 0.70 -8.20 7.49
N SER A 100 0.15 -8.55 6.34
CA SER A 100 -0.29 -7.59 5.32
C SER A 100 -1.49 -6.77 5.79
N GLY A 101 -2.44 -7.42 6.48
CA GLY A 101 -3.59 -6.75 7.08
C GLY A 101 -3.18 -5.77 8.18
N LEU A 102 -2.26 -6.18 9.06
CA LEU A 102 -1.71 -5.31 10.09
C LEU A 102 -0.99 -4.11 9.49
N LEU A 103 -0.15 -4.33 8.46
CA LEU A 103 0.51 -3.27 7.71
C LEU A 103 -0.49 -2.28 7.11
N ALA A 104 -1.55 -2.77 6.46
CA ALA A 104 -2.58 -1.90 5.90
C ALA A 104 -3.32 -1.10 6.99
N GLY A 105 -3.59 -1.72 8.14
CA GLY A 105 -4.19 -1.07 9.29
C GLY A 105 -3.32 0.05 9.85
N THR A 106 -2.05 -0.25 10.17
CA THR A 106 -1.12 0.72 10.77
C THR A 106 -0.77 1.84 9.80
N ALA A 107 -0.60 1.54 8.50
CA ALA A 107 -0.35 2.55 7.47
C ALA A 107 -1.54 3.51 7.30
N ALA A 108 -2.77 2.98 7.24
CA ALA A 108 -3.96 3.81 7.13
C ALA A 108 -4.20 4.64 8.39
N LEU A 109 -3.85 4.11 9.56
CA LEU A 109 -3.91 4.83 10.83
C LEU A 109 -2.85 5.95 10.88
N ALA A 110 -1.61 5.66 10.49
CA ALA A 110 -0.54 6.64 10.38
C ALA A 110 -0.92 7.79 9.43
N ALA A 111 -1.53 7.47 8.29
CA ALA A 111 -2.05 8.48 7.35
C ALA A 111 -3.14 9.38 7.98
N ARG A 112 -4.01 8.80 8.81
CA ARG A 112 -5.04 9.58 9.55
C ARG A 112 -4.40 10.49 10.59
N TYR A 113 -3.43 10.00 11.36
CA TYR A 113 -2.69 10.83 12.31
C TYR A 113 -1.92 11.94 11.60
N ALA A 114 -1.22 11.65 10.50
CA ALA A 114 -0.50 12.65 9.71
C ALA A 114 -1.41 13.78 9.20
N LYS A 115 -2.67 13.49 8.84
CA LYS A 115 -3.66 14.53 8.51
C LYS A 115 -4.07 15.39 9.71
N ASN A 116 -4.16 14.78 10.89
CA ASN A 116 -4.56 15.47 12.12
C ASN A 116 -3.44 16.34 12.71
N ILE A 117 -2.17 16.14 12.31
CA ILE A 117 -1.03 16.98 12.68
C ILE A 117 -0.88 18.14 11.68
N SER A 118 -2.00 18.71 11.21
CA SER A 118 -1.94 20.01 10.55
C SER A 118 -1.47 21.02 11.59
N LEU A 119 -0.33 21.67 11.32
CA LEU A 119 0.32 22.64 12.19
C LEU A 119 -0.72 23.57 12.84
N PRO A 120 -0.66 23.81 14.16
CA PRO A 120 -1.49 24.83 14.77
C PRO A 120 -1.17 26.16 14.07
N ASN A 121 -2.19 26.75 13.46
CA ASN A 121 -2.12 28.03 12.78
C ASN A 121 -1.95 29.14 13.82
N TYR A 122 -0.77 29.24 14.43
CA TYR A 122 -0.32 30.46 15.10
C TYR A 122 0.68 31.12 14.17
N ILE A 123 0.35 32.33 13.71
CA ILE A 123 1.06 33.19 12.77
C ILE A 123 0.61 33.02 11.30
N LEU A 124 -0.52 33.66 10.98
CA LEU A 124 -0.65 34.65 9.89
C LEU A 124 -1.88 35.53 10.15
#